data_AF-A0A0D2QGD8-F1
#
_entry.id   AF-A0A0D2QGD8-F1
#
_cell.length_a   1.000
_cell.length_b   1.000
_cell.length_c   1.000
_cell.angle_alpha   90.00
_cell.angle_beta   90.00
_cell.angle_gamma   90.00
#
_symmetry.space_group_name_H-M   'P 1'
#
loop_
_entity.id
_entity.type
_entity.pdbx_description
1 polymer ?
#
loop_
_entity_poly.entity_id
_entity_poly.type
_entity_poly.pdbx_seq_one_letter_code
_entity_poly.pdbx_strand_id
1 'polypeptide(L)'
;MQVLSNARNLARVLGSRTIIFNSNQRYLSSLIQSPCSSLQCQIHSDASSGINGSCSYPMPLHSIYPMISRTFFSTEAGTVNSNPTEAVKELYDDMLQSVNVKRTMPPNASLWSMIGNCKNREDIKLLFDVLQNLRRFRLSNLRIHSNFNCNLCQQVAKTCARVGAIDFGKKALWLHNVYGLTPSVASAHHLLSYAKAHNDAKLMVEVMRLLKRNNLPLQAGTADIVFSICYNTNDWELISKYSKRFMKAGVKLRQTTFDTWMEFAIRRGDTESLWNIEKLRSESMKQLSLTTGFACAKALLLERKPEDAAALIQSLNETLSDRRKQSITVEVEKLVNEWPSEVLKHQKEEDKKALAASLKSDIPTMVASLLNIGLARDVKLEDFTKNEILS
;
A
#
# COMPACT_ATOMS: atom_id res chain seq x y z
N MET A 1 -0.69 -50.59 -16.39
CA MET A 1 0.43 -49.67 -16.69
C MET A 1 0.14 -48.93 -17.99
N GLN A 2 -0.42 -47.73 -17.92
CA GLN A 2 -0.52 -46.80 -19.06
C GLN A 2 -0.95 -45.43 -18.51
N VAL A 3 0.01 -44.70 -17.91
CA VAL A 3 -0.17 -43.32 -17.45
C VAL A 3 1.12 -42.56 -17.72
N LEU A 4 1.42 -42.27 -19.00
CA LEU A 4 2.56 -41.39 -19.37
C LEU A 4 2.27 -40.50 -20.60
N SER A 5 1.03 -40.44 -21.08
CA SER A 5 0.73 -39.83 -22.38
C SER A 5 0.13 -38.41 -22.32
N ASN A 6 -0.31 -37.92 -21.16
CA ASN A 6 -1.02 -36.63 -21.08
C ASN A 6 -0.12 -35.40 -20.85
N ALA A 7 1.18 -35.58 -20.58
CA ALA A 7 2.11 -34.46 -20.36
C ALA A 7 2.47 -33.68 -21.64
N ARG A 8 2.17 -34.21 -22.83
CA ARG A 8 2.53 -33.57 -24.12
C ARG A 8 1.49 -32.60 -24.68
N ASN A 9 0.26 -32.58 -24.17
CA ASN A 9 -0.79 -31.70 -24.70
C ASN A 9 -0.84 -30.30 -24.07
N LEU A 10 -0.15 -30.08 -22.94
CA LEU A 10 -0.03 -28.75 -22.31
C LEU A 10 0.86 -27.78 -23.13
N ALA A 11 1.73 -28.30 -24.01
CA ALA A 11 2.64 -27.48 -24.81
C ALA A 11 1.97 -26.78 -26.01
N ARG A 12 0.79 -27.24 -26.46
CA ARG A 12 0.14 -26.68 -27.68
C ARG A 12 -0.80 -25.51 -27.43
N VAL A 13 -1.33 -25.34 -26.21
CA VAL A 13 -2.26 -24.23 -25.91
C VAL A 13 -1.54 -22.99 -25.35
N LEU A 14 -0.36 -23.17 -24.77
CA LEU A 14 0.52 -22.08 -24.28
C LEU A 14 1.49 -21.54 -25.34
N GLY A 15 1.24 -21.85 -26.62
CA GLY A 15 2.06 -21.45 -27.76
C GLY A 15 1.98 -19.96 -28.07
N SER A 16 2.48 -19.11 -27.15
CA SER A 16 3.05 -17.77 -27.38
C SER A 16 3.50 -17.04 -26.09
N ARG A 17 3.42 -17.63 -24.88
CA ARG A 17 3.86 -16.95 -23.64
C ARG A 17 4.55 -17.89 -22.64
N THR A 18 5.64 -18.51 -23.06
CA THR A 18 6.51 -19.35 -22.22
C THR A 18 7.56 -18.52 -21.49
N ILE A 19 7.35 -18.26 -20.19
CA ILE A 19 8.42 -18.36 -19.18
C ILE A 19 7.80 -18.98 -17.93
N ILE A 20 7.45 -20.27 -18.01
CA ILE A 20 7.32 -21.10 -16.81
C ILE A 20 8.07 -22.41 -17.08
N PHE A 21 9.00 -22.73 -16.17
CA PHE A 21 9.78 -23.96 -16.06
C PHE A 21 10.85 -24.26 -17.12
N ASN A 22 12.09 -23.88 -16.83
CA ASN A 22 13.24 -24.73 -17.20
C ASN A 22 14.26 -24.75 -16.06
N SER A 23 14.28 -25.87 -15.32
CA SER A 23 15.26 -26.19 -14.30
C SER A 23 16.03 -27.42 -14.76
N ASN A 24 17.26 -27.21 -15.25
CA ASN A 24 18.44 -28.06 -15.07
C ASN A 24 19.48 -27.79 -16.18
N GLN A 25 20.57 -27.12 -15.84
CA GLN A 25 21.89 -27.55 -16.31
C GLN A 25 22.95 -27.10 -15.30
N ARG A 26 23.78 -28.08 -14.94
CA ARG A 26 24.80 -28.05 -13.90
C ARG A 26 26.15 -27.56 -14.44
N TYR A 27 26.89 -26.92 -13.53
CA TYR A 27 28.35 -26.73 -13.44
C TYR A 27 29.12 -26.08 -14.60
N LEU A 28 29.68 -24.90 -14.31
CA LEU A 28 31.14 -24.72 -14.22
C LEU A 28 31.48 -23.54 -13.30
N SER A 29 32.39 -23.82 -12.38
CA SER A 29 32.90 -22.98 -11.31
C SER A 29 34.10 -22.14 -11.74
N SER A 30 34.22 -20.92 -11.23
CA SER A 30 35.51 -20.39 -10.77
C SER A 30 35.33 -19.39 -9.62
N LEU A 31 36.17 -19.56 -8.61
CA LEU A 31 36.31 -18.75 -7.42
C LEU A 31 36.82 -17.35 -7.75
N ILE A 32 36.43 -16.34 -6.96
CA ILE A 32 37.32 -15.37 -6.29
C ILE A 32 36.60 -14.88 -5.02
N GLN A 33 37.34 -14.83 -3.91
CA GLN A 33 36.91 -14.52 -2.54
C GLN A 33 36.89 -13.01 -2.21
N SER A 34 35.85 -12.60 -1.46
CA SER A 34 35.79 -11.60 -0.35
C SER A 34 36.25 -10.14 -0.52
N PRO A 35 35.95 -9.19 0.41
CA PRO A 35 35.04 -9.21 1.58
C PRO A 35 34.08 -7.99 1.69
N CYS A 36 33.22 -8.04 2.72
CA CYS A 36 32.33 -6.99 3.24
C CYS A 36 32.90 -5.56 3.31
N SER A 37 32.09 -4.54 3.00
CA SER A 37 32.11 -3.26 3.73
C SER A 37 30.83 -2.44 3.52
N SER A 38 30.51 -1.68 4.57
CA SER A 38 29.36 -0.82 4.81
C SER A 38 29.22 0.34 3.82
N LEU A 39 28.01 0.56 3.30
CA LEU A 39 27.65 1.76 2.53
C LEU A 39 27.62 3.00 3.45
N GLN A 40 28.72 3.75 3.41
CA GLN A 40 28.83 5.08 3.98
C GLN A 40 28.32 6.10 2.95
N CYS A 41 27.31 6.89 3.33
CA CYS A 41 26.88 8.06 2.58
C CYS A 41 28.04 9.06 2.52
N GLN A 42 28.57 9.33 1.32
CA GLN A 42 29.41 10.51 1.06
C GLN A 42 28.62 11.51 0.23
N ILE A 43 28.36 12.65 0.86
CA ILE A 43 27.90 13.89 0.24
C ILE A 43 29.13 14.53 -0.38
N HIS A 44 29.18 14.62 -1.71
CA HIS A 44 30.12 15.51 -2.39
C HIS A 44 29.42 16.84 -2.68
N SER A 45 29.85 17.85 -1.93
CA SER A 45 29.63 19.26 -2.18
C SER A 45 30.82 19.78 -2.96
N ASP A 46 30.64 20.03 -4.26
CA ASP A 46 31.60 20.79 -5.06
C ASP A 46 30.99 22.15 -5.40
N ALA A 47 31.57 23.18 -4.77
CA ALA A 47 31.46 24.56 -5.18
C ALA A 47 32.39 24.77 -6.37
N SER A 48 31.87 25.29 -7.49
CA SER A 48 32.71 25.96 -8.48
C SER A 48 32.05 27.27 -8.92
N SER A 49 32.84 28.31 -8.79
CA SER A 49 32.60 29.68 -9.23
C SER A 49 32.66 29.78 -10.75
N GLY A 50 31.69 30.47 -11.35
CA GLY A 50 31.70 30.85 -12.76
C GLY A 50 30.83 32.07 -13.00
N ILE A 51 31.47 33.24 -13.05
CA ILE A 51 30.89 34.51 -13.48
C ILE A 51 30.79 34.48 -15.01
N ASN A 52 29.58 34.60 -15.58
CA ASN A 52 29.35 35.43 -16.77
C ASN A 52 27.86 35.63 -17.10
N GLY A 53 27.52 36.85 -17.54
CA GLY A 53 26.60 37.04 -18.67
C GLY A 53 25.11 37.17 -18.39
N SER A 54 24.68 38.39 -18.06
CA SER A 54 23.31 38.92 -18.15
C SER A 54 22.47 38.45 -19.36
N CYS A 55 21.22 38.05 -19.10
CA CYS A 55 20.10 38.36 -20.00
C CYS A 55 18.82 38.56 -19.19
N SER A 56 18.35 39.80 -19.19
CA SER A 56 17.11 40.27 -18.59
C SER A 56 15.90 39.91 -19.44
N TYR A 57 14.83 39.40 -18.82
CA TYR A 57 13.47 39.59 -19.29
C TYR A 57 12.56 39.89 -18.09
N PRO A 58 11.92 41.07 -18.03
CA PRO A 58 11.07 41.48 -16.92
C PRO A 58 9.61 41.08 -17.19
N MET A 59 8.88 40.62 -16.16
CA MET A 59 7.41 40.61 -16.13
C MET A 59 6.90 40.40 -14.68
N PRO A 60 5.67 40.82 -14.36
CA PRO A 60 5.43 41.97 -13.48
C PRO A 60 4.98 41.62 -12.05
N LEU A 61 5.23 42.57 -11.13
CA LEU A 61 4.67 42.60 -9.78
C LEU A 61 3.13 42.73 -9.87
N HIS A 62 2.40 41.65 -9.63
CA HIS A 62 0.98 41.74 -9.30
C HIS A 62 0.81 41.71 -7.79
N SER A 63 0.58 42.91 -7.24
CA SER A 63 -0.08 43.09 -5.94
C SER A 63 -1.53 42.60 -6.08
N ILE A 64 -1.87 41.53 -5.37
CA ILE A 64 -3.26 41.12 -5.16
C ILE A 64 -3.41 40.79 -3.67
N TYR A 65 -3.90 41.77 -2.92
CA TYR A 65 -4.65 41.49 -1.69
C TYR A 65 -5.96 40.78 -2.08
N PRO A 66 -6.36 39.72 -1.36
CA PRO A 66 -7.77 39.39 -1.23
C PRO A 66 -8.26 39.74 0.18
N MET A 67 -9.11 40.76 0.22
CA MET A 67 -10.09 40.98 1.28
C MET A 67 -11.08 39.80 1.29
N ILE A 68 -11.22 39.17 2.47
CA ILE A 68 -12.44 38.67 3.15
C ILE A 68 -13.53 38.00 2.29
N SER A 69 -13.88 36.73 2.58
CA SER A 69 -15.22 36.35 3.08
C SER A 69 -15.52 34.84 3.16
N ARG A 70 -16.38 34.54 4.14
CA ARG A 70 -17.24 33.37 4.38
C ARG A 70 -16.69 32.16 5.14
N THR A 71 -17.07 32.18 6.41
CA THR A 71 -17.30 31.08 7.34
C THR A 71 -18.04 29.91 6.70
N PHE A 72 -17.47 28.72 6.78
CA PHE A 72 -18.20 27.46 6.73
C PHE A 72 -18.44 27.03 8.18
N PHE A 73 -19.66 27.22 8.69
CA PHE A 73 -20.09 26.55 9.91
C PHE A 73 -20.41 25.11 9.54
N SER A 74 -19.44 24.22 9.77
CA SER A 74 -19.70 22.79 9.86
C SER A 74 -20.21 22.52 11.26
N THR A 75 -21.48 22.12 11.37
CA THR A 75 -22.07 21.67 12.64
C THR A 75 -21.60 20.24 12.87
N GLU A 76 -20.38 20.09 13.38
CA GLU A 76 -19.94 18.84 14.00
C GLU A 76 -20.35 18.91 15.47
N ALA A 77 -21.18 17.95 15.90
CA ALA A 77 -21.59 17.81 17.29
C ALA A 77 -20.34 17.80 18.19
N GLY A 78 -20.34 18.69 19.19
CA GLY A 78 -19.19 18.98 20.03
C GLY A 78 -18.56 17.72 20.61
N THR A 79 -17.34 17.43 20.18
CA THR A 79 -16.43 16.67 21.02
C THR A 79 -16.15 17.55 22.24
N VAL A 80 -16.40 16.99 23.42
CA VAL A 80 -16.16 17.59 24.74
C VAL A 80 -14.90 18.45 24.68
N ASN A 81 -15.01 19.74 25.03
CA ASN A 81 -13.90 20.68 25.14
C ASN A 81 -12.84 20.11 26.10
N SER A 82 -11.92 19.30 25.57
CA SER A 82 -10.88 18.67 26.36
C SER A 82 -9.77 19.68 26.53
N ASN A 83 -9.58 20.20 27.74
CA ASN A 83 -8.44 21.06 28.03
C ASN A 83 -7.11 20.34 27.75
N PRO A 84 -6.02 21.08 27.45
CA PRO A 84 -4.69 20.47 27.37
C PRO A 84 -4.36 19.72 28.65
N THR A 85 -3.69 18.58 28.50
CA THR A 85 -3.20 17.79 29.64
C THR A 85 -2.20 18.64 30.43
N GLU A 86 -2.31 18.66 31.75
CA GLU A 86 -1.45 19.47 32.64
C GLU A 86 0.04 19.24 32.36
N ALA A 87 0.48 17.98 32.24
CA ALA A 87 1.86 17.64 31.90
C ALA A 87 2.35 18.19 30.55
N VAL A 88 1.47 18.32 29.54
CA VAL A 88 1.82 18.90 28.24
C VAL A 88 1.90 20.42 28.35
N LYS A 89 1.02 21.02 29.15
CA LYS A 89 0.98 22.46 29.41
C LYS A 89 2.21 22.92 30.19
N GLU A 90 2.63 22.20 31.23
CA GLU A 90 3.85 22.50 31.98
C GLU A 90 5.09 22.47 31.07
N LEU A 91 5.24 21.41 30.26
CA LEU A 91 6.33 21.32 29.29
C LEU A 91 6.29 22.45 28.24
N TYR A 92 5.09 22.84 27.82
CA TYR A 92 4.87 23.96 26.91
C TYR A 92 5.35 25.28 27.52
N ASP A 93 4.90 25.59 28.73
CA ASP A 93 5.22 26.84 29.44
C ASP A 93 6.73 26.93 29.73
N ASP A 94 7.36 25.83 30.16
CA ASP A 94 8.81 25.75 30.41
C ASP A 94 9.65 26.00 29.15
N MET A 95 9.21 25.42 28.02
CA MET A 95 9.89 25.62 26.73
C MET A 95 9.73 27.06 26.25
N LEU A 96 8.55 27.66 26.39
CA LEU A 96 8.35 29.06 26.04
C LEU A 96 9.11 30.02 26.95
N GLN A 97 9.20 29.72 28.25
CA GLN A 97 10.02 30.51 29.17
C GLN A 97 11.49 30.48 28.74
N SER A 98 11.98 29.32 28.31
CA SER A 98 13.36 29.16 27.81
C SER A 98 13.60 30.00 26.55
N VAL A 99 12.69 29.95 25.58
CA VAL A 99 12.82 30.65 24.29
C VAL A 99 12.62 32.16 24.42
N ASN A 100 11.61 32.60 25.17
CA ASN A 100 11.18 34.00 25.22
C ASN A 100 11.91 34.81 26.29
N VAL A 101 12.08 34.22 27.49
CA VAL A 101 12.69 34.93 28.64
C VAL A 101 14.19 34.68 28.68
N LYS A 102 14.61 33.40 28.73
CA LYS A 102 16.03 33.05 28.87
C LYS A 102 16.82 33.20 27.56
N ARG A 103 16.12 33.29 26.41
CA ARG A 103 16.71 33.34 25.07
C ARG A 103 17.66 32.16 24.82
N THR A 104 17.29 30.98 25.31
CA THR A 104 18.05 29.74 25.16
C THR A 104 17.20 28.66 24.50
N MET A 105 17.88 27.70 23.84
CA MET A 105 17.21 26.52 23.28
C MET A 105 16.78 25.59 24.43
N PRO A 106 15.50 25.18 24.52
CA PRO A 106 15.09 24.21 25.51
C PRO A 106 15.77 22.85 25.27
N PRO A 107 15.92 22.02 26.32
CA PRO A 107 16.47 20.69 26.17
C PRO A 107 15.68 19.86 25.15
N ASN A 108 16.38 19.16 24.25
CA ASN A 108 15.73 18.29 23.26
C ASN A 108 14.80 17.26 23.90
N ALA A 109 15.14 16.78 25.10
CA ALA A 109 14.33 15.83 25.87
C ALA A 109 12.93 16.35 26.20
N SER A 110 12.78 17.65 26.43
CA SER A 110 11.48 18.27 26.75
C SER A 110 10.50 18.17 25.58
N LEU A 111 10.98 18.40 24.35
CA LEU A 111 10.15 18.24 23.15
C LEU A 111 9.73 16.78 22.93
N TRP A 112 10.65 15.84 23.13
CA TRP A 112 10.34 14.41 23.03
C TRP A 112 9.34 13.95 24.10
N SER A 113 9.47 14.44 25.32
CA SER A 113 8.53 14.19 26.42
C SER A 113 7.14 14.74 26.09
N MET A 114 7.06 15.96 25.55
CA MET A 114 5.81 16.58 25.14
C MET A 114 5.09 15.74 24.06
N ILE A 115 5.83 15.30 23.04
CA ILE A 115 5.30 14.41 21.99
C ILE A 115 4.77 13.10 22.60
N GLY A 116 5.51 12.51 23.54
CA GLY A 116 5.11 11.29 24.24
C GLY A 116 3.78 11.45 24.97
N ASN A 117 3.59 12.59 25.65
CA ASN A 117 2.47 12.87 26.54
C ASN A 117 1.21 13.42 25.86
N CYS A 118 1.26 13.76 24.56
CA CYS A 118 0.07 14.23 23.83
C CYS A 118 -1.04 13.17 23.79
N LYS A 119 -2.21 13.48 24.35
CA LYS A 119 -3.39 12.59 24.42
C LYS A 119 -4.58 13.10 23.63
N ASN A 120 -4.75 14.41 23.52
CA ASN A 120 -5.91 15.03 22.90
C ASN A 120 -5.53 16.05 21.81
N ARG A 121 -6.55 16.56 21.09
CA ARG A 121 -6.34 17.51 19.99
C ARG A 121 -5.73 18.84 20.47
N GLU A 122 -6.02 19.27 21.69
CA GLU A 122 -5.46 20.52 22.26
C GLU A 122 -3.97 20.38 22.58
N ASP A 123 -3.53 19.22 23.07
CA ASP A 123 -2.11 18.90 23.26
C ASP A 123 -1.34 19.02 21.94
N ILE A 124 -1.93 18.53 20.84
CA ILE A 124 -1.33 18.63 19.50
C ILE A 124 -1.27 20.09 19.04
N LYS A 125 -2.26 20.92 19.36
CA LYS A 125 -2.19 22.36 19.06
C LYS A 125 -1.02 23.02 19.77
N LEU A 126 -0.84 22.75 21.06
CA LEU A 126 0.30 23.26 21.83
C LEU A 126 1.63 22.77 21.26
N LEU A 127 1.71 21.50 20.86
CA LEU A 127 2.91 20.94 20.24
C LEU A 127 3.28 21.68 18.94
N PHE A 128 2.31 21.94 18.07
CA PHE A 128 2.56 22.67 16.81
C PHE A 128 2.93 24.13 17.06
N ASP A 129 2.35 24.78 18.06
CA ASP A 129 2.73 26.14 18.45
C ASP A 129 4.19 26.19 18.96
N VAL A 130 4.59 25.24 19.82
CA VAL A 130 6.00 25.11 20.27
C VAL A 130 6.92 24.89 19.08
N LEU A 131 6.60 23.97 18.16
CA LEU A 131 7.44 23.71 16.98
C LEU A 131 7.61 24.97 16.12
N GLN A 132 6.55 25.78 15.96
CA GLN A 132 6.63 27.05 15.24
C GLN A 132 7.53 28.06 15.95
N ASN A 133 7.41 28.20 17.27
CA ASN A 133 8.24 29.11 18.06
C ASN A 133 9.71 28.67 18.08
N LEU A 134 9.98 27.36 18.21
CA LEU A 134 11.33 26.81 18.10
C LEU A 134 11.91 27.03 16.70
N ARG A 135 11.12 26.88 15.64
CA ARG A 135 11.55 27.16 14.26
C ARG A 135 11.91 28.64 14.10
N ARG A 136 11.07 29.56 14.59
CA ARG A 136 11.35 31.00 14.57
C ARG A 136 12.64 31.32 15.32
N PHE A 137 12.79 30.83 16.54
CA PHE A 137 13.99 31.05 17.36
C PHE A 137 15.27 30.52 16.69
N ARG A 138 15.21 29.32 16.08
CA ARG A 138 16.35 28.79 15.30
C ARG A 138 16.74 29.70 14.14
N LEU A 139 15.75 30.26 13.44
CA LEU A 139 15.99 31.14 12.30
C LEU A 139 16.54 32.51 12.72
N SER A 140 15.93 33.15 13.73
CA SER A 140 16.28 34.51 14.13
C SER A 140 17.47 34.58 15.08
N ASN A 141 17.51 33.73 16.11
CA ASN A 141 18.47 33.84 17.20
C ASN A 141 19.70 32.98 16.94
N LEU A 142 19.52 31.75 16.44
CA LEU A 142 20.63 30.82 16.20
C LEU A 142 21.16 30.84 14.76
N ARG A 143 20.48 31.53 13.84
CA ARG A 143 20.81 31.58 12.39
C ARG A 143 20.90 30.19 11.73
N ILE A 144 20.14 29.22 12.23
CA ILE A 144 20.07 27.86 11.68
C ILE A 144 18.89 27.78 10.72
N HIS A 145 19.18 27.80 9.42
CA HIS A 145 18.17 27.76 8.36
C HIS A 145 17.62 26.35 8.07
N SER A 146 18.35 25.30 8.45
CA SER A 146 17.93 23.92 8.24
C SER A 146 16.71 23.55 9.09
N ASN A 147 15.81 22.77 8.50
CA ASN A 147 14.67 22.19 9.19
C ASN A 147 15.11 21.19 10.28
N PHE A 148 14.19 20.83 11.18
CA PHE A 148 14.37 19.72 12.09
C PHE A 148 14.53 18.40 11.32
N ASN A 149 15.14 17.41 11.98
CA ASN A 149 15.39 16.10 11.38
C ASN A 149 14.08 15.37 11.00
N CYS A 150 14.20 14.42 10.09
CA CYS A 150 13.06 13.62 9.62
C CYS A 150 12.47 12.72 10.73
N ASN A 151 13.27 12.34 11.74
CA ASN A 151 12.83 11.55 12.88
C ASN A 151 11.81 12.31 13.72
N LEU A 152 12.00 13.61 13.93
CA LEU A 152 11.04 14.46 14.62
C LEU A 152 9.72 14.52 13.84
N CYS A 153 9.78 14.75 12.53
CA CYS A 153 8.59 14.74 11.67
C CYS A 153 7.86 13.39 11.73
N GLN A 154 8.59 12.28 11.75
CA GLN A 154 8.01 10.95 11.89
C GLN A 154 7.26 10.79 13.21
N GLN A 155 7.85 11.18 14.33
CA GLN A 155 7.23 11.03 15.65
C GLN A 155 6.06 11.99 15.85
N VAL A 156 6.14 13.22 15.33
CA VAL A 156 5.01 14.15 15.31
C VAL A 156 3.85 13.57 14.49
N ALA A 157 4.12 13.04 13.28
CA ALA A 157 3.10 12.42 12.45
C ALA A 157 2.49 11.16 13.11
N LYS A 158 3.32 10.32 13.74
CA LYS A 158 2.88 9.16 14.54
C LYS A 158 1.95 9.57 15.67
N THR A 159 2.29 10.64 16.37
CA THR A 159 1.51 11.16 17.50
C THR A 159 0.19 11.78 17.03
N CYS A 160 0.21 12.52 15.93
CA CYS A 160 -1.02 13.03 15.30
C CYS A 160 -1.96 11.90 14.88
N ALA A 161 -1.42 10.82 14.29
CA ALA A 161 -2.19 9.63 13.95
C ALA A 161 -2.75 8.92 15.19
N ARG A 162 -1.93 8.76 16.25
CA ARG A 162 -2.36 8.14 17.52
C ARG A 162 -3.52 8.89 18.17
N VAL A 163 -3.48 10.22 18.15
CA VAL A 163 -4.50 11.09 18.78
C VAL A 163 -5.72 11.30 17.86
N GLY A 164 -5.63 10.96 16.57
CA GLY A 164 -6.68 11.25 15.59
C GLY A 164 -6.68 12.71 15.10
N ALA A 165 -5.64 13.48 15.38
CA ALA A 165 -5.48 14.87 14.92
C ALA A 165 -4.91 14.93 13.49
N ILE A 166 -5.63 14.35 12.53
CA ILE A 166 -5.14 14.10 11.17
C ILE A 166 -4.86 15.39 10.38
N ASP A 167 -5.61 16.46 10.62
CA ASP A 167 -5.35 17.76 10.01
C ASP A 167 -3.94 18.28 10.31
N PHE A 168 -3.48 18.09 11.55
CA PHE A 168 -2.12 18.43 11.97
C PHE A 168 -1.10 17.47 11.39
N GLY A 169 -1.42 16.17 11.30
CA GLY A 169 -0.61 15.20 10.57
C GLY A 169 -0.35 15.61 9.12
N LYS A 170 -1.39 16.09 8.41
CA LYS A 170 -1.25 16.61 7.04
C LYS A 170 -0.34 17.84 6.96
N LYS A 171 -0.42 18.75 7.93
CA LYS A 171 0.47 19.92 8.06
C LYS A 171 1.93 19.51 8.25
N ALA A 172 2.20 18.41 8.97
CA ALA A 172 3.56 17.90 9.13
C ALA A 172 4.21 17.49 7.80
N LEU A 173 3.40 17.10 6.80
CA LEU A 173 3.88 16.69 5.47
C LEU A 173 3.91 17.83 4.44
N TRP A 174 3.69 19.08 4.82
CA TRP A 174 3.79 20.19 3.85
C TRP A 174 5.24 20.46 3.44
N LEU A 175 5.43 20.75 2.14
CA LEU A 175 6.75 21.06 1.57
C LEU A 175 7.36 22.30 2.22
N HIS A 176 6.59 23.38 2.28
CA HIS A 176 6.96 24.58 3.01
C HIS A 176 6.42 24.47 4.44
N ASN A 177 7.19 23.78 5.29
CA ASN A 177 6.78 23.53 6.65
C ASN A 177 7.12 24.70 7.57
N VAL A 178 6.10 25.46 7.99
CA VAL A 178 6.24 26.59 8.93
C VAL A 178 6.75 26.11 10.30
N TYR A 179 6.48 24.86 10.65
CA TYR A 179 6.92 24.21 11.90
C TYR A 179 8.35 23.66 11.80
N GLY A 180 9.02 23.83 10.66
CA GLY A 180 10.37 23.35 10.42
C GLY A 180 10.49 21.83 10.33
N LEU A 181 9.41 21.09 10.12
CA LEU A 181 9.46 19.63 10.00
C LEU A 181 9.93 19.21 8.60
N THR A 182 10.75 18.17 8.53
CA THR A 182 11.21 17.58 7.26
C THR A 182 10.41 16.32 6.94
N PRO A 183 9.50 16.35 5.94
CA PRO A 183 8.70 15.19 5.57
C PRO A 183 9.57 14.02 5.09
N SER A 184 9.16 12.81 5.46
CA SER A 184 9.79 11.56 5.03
C SER A 184 8.74 10.50 4.69
N VAL A 185 9.14 9.44 3.97
CA VAL A 185 8.24 8.33 3.67
C VAL A 185 7.69 7.69 4.95
N ALA A 186 8.52 7.57 5.99
CA ALA A 186 8.11 7.03 7.29
C ALA A 186 7.05 7.91 7.98
N SER A 187 7.17 9.24 7.92
CA SER A 187 6.15 10.15 8.47
C SER A 187 4.81 10.02 7.73
N ALA A 188 4.84 9.83 6.41
CA ALA A 188 3.63 9.59 5.63
C ALA A 188 3.02 8.21 5.88
N HIS A 189 3.85 7.18 6.10
CA HIS A 189 3.38 5.83 6.45
C HIS A 189 2.55 5.80 7.71
N HIS A 190 2.85 6.62 8.73
CA HIS A 190 2.00 6.70 9.92
C HIS A 190 0.58 7.19 9.60
N LEU A 191 0.45 8.20 8.72
CA LEU A 191 -0.87 8.68 8.28
C LEU A 191 -1.57 7.69 7.35
N LEU A 192 -0.82 7.01 6.47
CA LEU A 192 -1.37 5.96 5.59
C LEU A 192 -1.84 4.74 6.39
N SER A 193 -1.11 4.34 7.44
CA SER A 193 -1.52 3.26 8.35
C SER A 193 -2.78 3.64 9.13
N TYR A 194 -2.92 4.91 9.53
CA TYR A 194 -4.16 5.43 10.10
C TYR A 194 -5.31 5.34 9.08
N ALA A 195 -5.10 5.80 7.85
CA ALA A 195 -6.08 5.69 6.77
C ALA A 195 -6.50 4.24 6.51
N LYS A 196 -5.55 3.29 6.59
CA LYS A 196 -5.80 1.85 6.48
C LYS A 196 -6.69 1.33 7.60
N ALA A 197 -6.43 1.70 8.85
CA ALA A 197 -7.23 1.25 10.00
C ALA A 197 -8.69 1.73 9.91
N HIS A 198 -8.92 2.90 9.30
CA HIS A 198 -10.25 3.50 9.14
C HIS A 198 -10.87 3.32 7.75
N ASN A 199 -10.21 2.59 6.83
CA ASN A 199 -10.60 2.46 5.42
C ASN A 199 -10.90 3.81 4.73
N ASP A 200 -10.14 4.86 5.08
CA ASP A 200 -10.34 6.21 4.53
C ASP A 200 -9.54 6.41 3.24
N ALA A 201 -10.20 6.15 2.11
CA ALA A 201 -9.64 6.38 0.78
C ALA A 201 -9.39 7.87 0.48
N LYS A 202 -10.18 8.79 1.03
CA LYS A 202 -10.01 10.24 0.79
C LYS A 202 -8.72 10.72 1.43
N LEU A 203 -8.48 10.36 2.69
CA LEU A 203 -7.24 10.65 3.40
C LEU A 203 -6.03 10.03 2.69
N MET A 204 -6.13 8.78 2.24
CA MET A 204 -5.07 8.13 1.46
C MET A 204 -4.71 8.94 0.21
N VAL A 205 -5.70 9.40 -0.56
CA VAL A 205 -5.48 10.22 -1.75
C VAL A 205 -4.81 11.54 -1.42
N GLU A 206 -5.22 12.20 -0.34
CA GLU A 206 -4.58 13.43 0.15
C GLU A 206 -3.11 13.21 0.52
N VAL A 207 -2.81 12.16 1.29
CA VAL A 207 -1.42 11.84 1.69
C VAL A 207 -0.58 11.49 0.47
N MET A 208 -1.11 10.72 -0.49
CA MET A 208 -0.42 10.41 -1.74
C MET A 208 -0.18 11.64 -2.65
N ARG A 209 -1.02 12.68 -2.52
CA ARG A 209 -0.82 13.99 -3.15
C ARG A 209 0.29 14.77 -2.45
N LEU A 210 0.34 14.74 -1.13
CA LEU A 210 1.42 15.35 -0.33
C LEU A 210 2.77 14.69 -0.65
N LEU A 211 2.83 13.35 -0.68
CA LEU A 211 4.04 12.62 -1.11
C LEU A 211 4.53 13.08 -2.49
N LYS A 212 3.60 13.27 -3.45
CA LYS A 212 3.93 13.78 -4.79
C LYS A 212 4.53 15.19 -4.73
N ARG A 213 3.88 16.12 -4.01
CA ARG A 213 4.33 17.52 -3.91
C ARG A 213 5.70 17.66 -3.25
N ASN A 214 6.03 16.75 -2.35
CA ASN A 214 7.32 16.71 -1.67
C ASN A 214 8.40 15.94 -2.44
N ASN A 215 8.10 15.43 -3.64
CA ASN A 215 9.00 14.57 -4.43
C ASN A 215 9.56 13.38 -3.62
N LEU A 216 8.76 12.85 -2.69
CA LEU A 216 9.18 11.72 -1.86
C LEU A 216 9.12 10.41 -2.68
N PRO A 217 10.14 9.53 -2.53
CA PRO A 217 10.19 8.29 -3.29
C PRO A 217 9.05 7.36 -2.88
N LEU A 218 8.45 6.69 -3.87
CA LEU A 218 7.47 5.65 -3.63
C LEU A 218 8.20 4.35 -3.23
N GLN A 219 7.72 3.71 -2.16
CA GLN A 219 8.27 2.46 -1.66
C GLN A 219 7.24 1.35 -1.77
N ALA A 220 7.71 0.09 -1.79
CA ALA A 220 6.85 -1.07 -1.87
C ALA A 220 5.85 -1.16 -0.70
N GLY A 221 6.28 -0.78 0.51
CA GLY A 221 5.37 -0.72 1.67
C GLY A 221 4.27 0.34 1.53
N THR A 222 4.52 1.43 0.79
CA THR A 222 3.46 2.40 0.45
C THR A 222 2.42 1.76 -0.47
N ALA A 223 2.86 0.94 -1.44
CA ALA A 223 1.97 0.24 -2.35
C ALA A 223 1.08 -0.76 -1.60
N ASP A 224 1.63 -1.55 -0.68
CA ASP A 224 0.85 -2.49 0.15
C ASP A 224 -0.30 -1.80 0.90
N ILE A 225 -0.02 -0.64 1.51
CA ILE A 225 -1.05 0.10 2.26
C ILE A 225 -2.12 0.65 1.31
N VAL A 226 -1.71 1.28 0.20
CA VAL A 226 -2.63 1.87 -0.78
C VAL A 226 -3.53 0.81 -1.40
N PHE A 227 -2.96 -0.33 -1.79
CA PHE A 227 -3.71 -1.43 -2.41
C PHE A 227 -4.69 -2.05 -1.42
N SER A 228 -4.28 -2.23 -0.16
CA SER A 228 -5.16 -2.72 0.89
C SER A 228 -6.34 -1.78 1.15
N ILE A 229 -6.13 -0.46 1.16
CA ILE A 229 -7.23 0.51 1.30
C ILE A 229 -8.19 0.44 0.11
N CYS A 230 -7.66 0.40 -1.11
CA CYS A 230 -8.48 0.33 -2.33
C CYS A 230 -9.30 -0.98 -2.37
N TYR A 231 -8.70 -2.10 -1.94
CA TYR A 231 -9.38 -3.38 -1.81
C TYR A 231 -10.53 -3.32 -0.80
N ASN A 232 -10.27 -2.79 0.40
CA ASN A 232 -11.29 -2.69 1.46
C ASN A 232 -12.44 -1.73 1.11
N THR A 233 -12.16 -0.69 0.32
CA THR A 233 -13.15 0.31 -0.13
C THR A 233 -13.82 -0.05 -1.46
N ASN A 234 -13.47 -1.20 -2.05
CA ASN A 234 -13.95 -1.67 -3.35
C ASN A 234 -13.73 -0.67 -4.52
N ASP A 235 -12.65 0.12 -4.48
CA ASP A 235 -12.35 1.15 -5.49
C ASP A 235 -11.31 0.65 -6.53
N TRP A 236 -11.81 0.08 -7.63
CA TRP A 236 -11.00 -0.49 -8.71
C TRP A 236 -10.31 0.55 -9.59
N GLU A 237 -10.94 1.70 -9.80
CA GLU A 237 -10.36 2.77 -10.60
C GLU A 237 -9.14 3.36 -9.88
N LEU A 238 -9.26 3.50 -8.56
CA LEU A 238 -8.19 4.02 -7.72
C LEU A 238 -7.00 3.08 -7.64
N ILE A 239 -7.21 1.77 -7.48
CA ILE A 239 -6.11 0.80 -7.50
C ILE A 239 -5.41 0.79 -8.86
N SER A 240 -6.17 0.86 -9.96
CA SER A 240 -5.63 0.90 -11.33
C SER A 240 -4.82 2.17 -11.61
N LYS A 241 -5.25 3.31 -11.06
CA LYS A 241 -4.52 4.58 -11.15
C LYS A 241 -3.20 4.53 -10.38
N TYR A 242 -3.23 4.03 -9.15
CA TYR A 242 -2.03 3.96 -8.33
C TYR A 242 -1.07 2.87 -8.79
N SER A 243 -1.56 1.72 -9.25
CA SER A 243 -0.70 0.65 -9.79
C SER A 243 0.14 1.14 -10.96
N LYS A 244 -0.47 1.81 -11.95
CA LYS A 244 0.24 2.48 -13.06
C LYS A 244 1.29 3.48 -12.55
N ARG A 245 0.98 4.21 -11.47
CA ARG A 245 1.92 5.17 -10.87
C ARG A 245 3.11 4.48 -10.18
N PHE A 246 2.89 3.40 -9.44
CA PHE A 246 3.96 2.63 -8.80
C PHE A 246 4.86 1.94 -9.84
N MET A 247 4.27 1.38 -10.90
CA MET A 247 5.01 0.78 -12.01
C MET A 247 5.87 1.81 -12.74
N LYS A 248 5.32 2.99 -13.06
CA LYS A 248 6.10 4.10 -13.67
C LYS A 248 7.24 4.60 -12.78
N ALA A 249 7.08 4.49 -11.47
CA ALA A 249 8.13 4.83 -10.50
C ALA A 249 9.19 3.73 -10.32
N GLY A 250 9.08 2.59 -11.03
CA GLY A 250 10.03 1.49 -10.95
C GLY A 250 10.02 0.75 -9.61
N VAL A 251 8.91 0.83 -8.85
CA VAL A 251 8.83 0.21 -7.52
C VAL A 251 8.67 -1.30 -7.67
N LYS A 252 9.60 -2.06 -7.07
CA LYS A 252 9.48 -3.51 -6.94
C LYS A 252 8.37 -3.85 -5.94
N LEU A 253 7.22 -4.27 -6.44
CA LEU A 253 6.06 -4.63 -5.62
C LEU A 253 6.34 -5.90 -4.80
N ARG A 254 5.73 -5.99 -3.61
CA ARG A 254 5.82 -7.17 -2.75
C ARG A 254 4.79 -8.21 -3.17
N GLN A 255 5.02 -9.45 -2.74
CA GLN A 255 4.10 -10.56 -3.00
C GLN A 255 2.70 -10.23 -2.47
N THR A 256 2.61 -9.68 -1.27
CA THR A 256 1.36 -9.21 -0.65
C THR A 256 0.59 -8.21 -1.50
N THR A 257 1.30 -7.33 -2.21
CA THR A 257 0.67 -6.34 -3.10
C THR A 257 0.04 -7.04 -4.31
N PHE A 258 0.75 -7.99 -4.92
CA PHE A 258 0.22 -8.79 -6.04
C PHE A 258 -0.93 -9.68 -5.60
N ASP A 259 -0.80 -10.36 -4.45
CA ASP A 259 -1.86 -11.18 -3.86
C ASP A 259 -3.16 -10.37 -3.73
N THR A 260 -3.07 -9.16 -3.15
CA THR A 260 -4.24 -8.27 -2.99
C THR A 260 -4.79 -7.79 -4.34
N TRP A 261 -3.92 -7.45 -5.29
CA TRP A 261 -4.33 -6.93 -6.59
C TRP A 261 -5.01 -8.00 -7.46
N MET A 262 -4.46 -9.21 -7.48
CA MET A 262 -5.01 -10.35 -8.21
C MET A 262 -6.33 -10.82 -7.59
N GLU A 263 -6.42 -10.91 -6.26
CA GLU A 263 -7.69 -11.24 -5.59
C GLU A 263 -8.76 -10.18 -5.89
N PHE A 264 -8.38 -8.89 -5.98
CA PHE A 264 -9.35 -7.85 -6.35
C PHE A 264 -9.84 -8.00 -7.81
N ALA A 265 -8.93 -8.26 -8.75
CA ALA A 265 -9.28 -8.46 -10.16
C ALA A 265 -10.26 -9.62 -10.34
N ILE A 266 -9.98 -10.74 -9.66
CA ILE A 266 -10.80 -11.94 -9.79
C ILE A 266 -12.14 -11.83 -9.06
N ARG A 267 -12.23 -11.08 -7.95
CA ARG A 267 -13.51 -10.76 -7.30
C ARG A 267 -14.45 -9.95 -8.20
N ARG A 268 -13.90 -9.15 -9.11
CA ARG A 268 -14.69 -8.46 -10.15
C ARG A 268 -14.98 -9.32 -11.38
N GLY A 269 -14.28 -10.44 -11.55
CA GLY A 269 -14.34 -11.27 -12.75
C GLY A 269 -13.62 -10.66 -13.96
N ASP A 270 -12.66 -9.75 -13.75
CA ASP A 270 -11.85 -9.17 -14.83
C ASP A 270 -10.63 -10.07 -15.12
N THR A 271 -10.80 -11.02 -16.04
CA THR A 271 -9.76 -11.98 -16.44
C THR A 271 -8.62 -11.31 -17.20
N GLU A 272 -8.90 -10.30 -18.03
CA GLU A 272 -7.89 -9.60 -18.83
C GLU A 272 -6.90 -8.86 -17.91
N SER A 273 -7.42 -8.08 -16.95
CA SER A 273 -6.60 -7.40 -15.97
C SER A 273 -5.81 -8.39 -15.11
N LEU A 274 -6.42 -9.52 -14.72
CA LEU A 274 -5.72 -10.55 -13.95
C LEU A 274 -4.49 -11.08 -14.69
N TRP A 275 -4.62 -11.46 -15.96
CA TRP A 275 -3.50 -11.99 -16.73
C TRP A 275 -2.40 -10.95 -16.99
N ASN A 276 -2.80 -9.68 -17.14
CA ASN A 276 -1.84 -8.58 -17.21
C ASN A 276 -1.06 -8.43 -15.89
N ILE A 277 -1.73 -8.57 -14.73
CA ILE A 277 -1.08 -8.53 -13.42
C ILE A 277 -0.16 -9.75 -13.23
N GLU A 278 -0.61 -10.94 -13.62
CA GLU A 278 0.17 -12.18 -13.52
C GLU A 278 1.45 -12.11 -14.36
N LYS A 279 1.38 -11.52 -15.56
CA LYS A 279 2.56 -11.25 -16.37
C LYS A 279 3.57 -10.39 -15.62
N LEU A 280 3.13 -9.27 -15.04
CA LEU A 280 3.99 -8.37 -14.24
C LEU A 280 4.56 -9.07 -12.99
N ARG A 281 3.75 -9.93 -12.35
CA ARG A 281 4.19 -10.73 -11.20
C ARG A 281 5.27 -11.71 -11.62
N SER A 282 5.09 -12.43 -12.72
CA SER A 282 6.03 -13.44 -13.22
C SER A 282 7.41 -12.85 -13.58
N GLU A 283 7.43 -11.61 -14.09
CA GLU A 283 8.67 -10.86 -14.35
C GLU A 283 9.44 -10.54 -13.05
N SER A 284 8.71 -10.37 -11.94
CA SER A 284 9.28 -10.01 -10.64
C SER A 284 9.54 -11.22 -9.72
N MET A 285 8.75 -12.29 -9.85
CA MET A 285 8.68 -13.41 -8.90
C MET A 285 8.48 -14.74 -9.62
N LYS A 286 9.34 -15.72 -9.30
CA LYS A 286 9.35 -17.04 -9.96
C LYS A 286 8.27 -18.00 -9.45
N GLN A 287 7.86 -17.86 -8.18
CA GLN A 287 6.92 -18.79 -7.54
C GLN A 287 5.56 -18.12 -7.33
N LEU A 288 4.50 -18.91 -7.55
CA LEU A 288 3.14 -18.52 -7.19
C LEU A 288 2.96 -18.63 -5.67
N SER A 289 2.23 -17.67 -5.13
CA SER A 289 1.65 -17.76 -3.79
C SER A 289 0.37 -18.59 -3.84
N LEU A 290 -0.11 -19.07 -2.69
CA LEU A 290 -1.39 -19.76 -2.63
C LEU A 290 -2.52 -18.88 -3.20
N THR A 291 -2.56 -17.62 -2.78
CA THR A 291 -3.57 -16.64 -3.21
C THR A 291 -3.50 -16.31 -4.69
N THR A 292 -2.31 -16.04 -5.24
CA THR A 292 -2.15 -15.76 -6.69
C THR A 292 -2.43 -16.99 -7.54
N GLY A 293 -2.02 -18.17 -7.08
CA GLY A 293 -2.32 -19.42 -7.75
C GLY A 293 -3.82 -19.73 -7.81
N PHE A 294 -4.54 -19.53 -6.70
CA PHE A 294 -6.00 -19.66 -6.67
C PHE A 294 -6.70 -18.57 -7.49
N ALA A 295 -6.19 -17.33 -7.53
CA ALA A 295 -6.71 -16.29 -8.40
C ALA A 295 -6.59 -16.68 -9.90
N CYS A 296 -5.47 -17.28 -10.30
CA CYS A 296 -5.28 -17.83 -11.64
C CYS A 296 -6.23 -19.01 -11.92
N ALA A 297 -6.41 -19.94 -10.98
CA ALA A 297 -7.35 -21.05 -11.13
C ALA A 297 -8.79 -20.57 -11.30
N LYS A 298 -9.22 -19.59 -10.49
CA LYS A 298 -10.50 -18.90 -10.61
C LYS A 298 -10.66 -18.25 -12.00
N ALA A 299 -9.62 -17.63 -12.57
CA ALA A 299 -9.71 -17.08 -13.93
C ALA A 299 -9.82 -18.15 -15.01
N LEU A 300 -9.14 -19.29 -14.87
CA LEU A 300 -9.33 -20.43 -15.78
C LEU A 300 -10.75 -20.98 -15.75
N LEU A 301 -11.41 -20.95 -14.59
CA LEU A 301 -12.85 -21.26 -14.48
C LEU A 301 -13.71 -20.23 -15.22
N LEU A 302 -13.39 -18.93 -15.14
CA LEU A 302 -14.10 -17.90 -15.92
C LEU A 302 -13.89 -18.06 -17.44
N GLU A 303 -12.77 -18.65 -17.87
CA GLU A 303 -12.49 -19.01 -19.26
C GLU A 303 -13.06 -20.37 -19.70
N ARG A 304 -13.81 -21.07 -18.83
CA ARG A 304 -14.37 -22.41 -19.08
C ARG A 304 -13.31 -23.50 -19.31
N LYS A 305 -12.22 -23.47 -18.54
CA LYS A 305 -11.15 -24.48 -18.55
C LYS A 305 -10.99 -25.12 -17.16
N PRO A 306 -11.97 -25.91 -16.70
CA PRO A 306 -11.96 -26.48 -15.35
C PRO A 306 -10.84 -27.50 -15.14
N GLU A 307 -10.41 -28.21 -16.17
CA GLU A 307 -9.30 -29.18 -16.10
C GLU A 307 -7.95 -28.48 -15.91
N ASP A 308 -7.73 -27.37 -16.63
CA ASP A 308 -6.52 -26.55 -16.48
C ASP A 308 -6.46 -25.91 -15.09
N ALA A 309 -7.61 -25.48 -14.56
CA ALA A 309 -7.72 -24.97 -13.20
C ALA A 309 -7.33 -26.04 -12.16
N ALA A 310 -7.81 -27.28 -12.33
CA ALA A 310 -7.46 -28.40 -11.46
C ALA A 310 -5.96 -28.75 -11.53
N ALA A 311 -5.39 -28.76 -12.74
CA ALA A 311 -3.96 -29.02 -12.95
C ALA A 311 -3.08 -27.94 -12.30
N LEU A 312 -3.50 -26.67 -12.35
CA LEU A 312 -2.80 -25.58 -11.68
C LEU A 312 -2.80 -25.77 -10.15
N ILE A 313 -3.96 -26.09 -9.55
CA ILE A 313 -4.08 -26.36 -8.11
C ILE A 313 -3.22 -27.55 -7.69
N GLN A 314 -3.15 -28.59 -8.53
CA GLN A 314 -2.23 -29.72 -8.30
C GLN A 314 -0.77 -29.27 -8.28
N SER A 315 -0.33 -28.49 -9.28
CA SER A 315 1.05 -28.00 -9.35
C SER A 315 1.42 -27.10 -8.15
N LEU A 316 0.45 -26.33 -7.64
CA LEU A 316 0.60 -25.55 -6.42
C LEU A 316 0.79 -26.46 -5.21
N ASN A 317 -0.01 -27.53 -5.09
CA ASN A 317 0.14 -28.50 -4.00
C ASN A 317 1.51 -29.19 -3.99
N GLU A 318 2.07 -29.49 -5.17
CA GLU A 318 3.40 -30.09 -5.30
C GLU A 318 4.53 -29.12 -4.89
N THR A 319 4.31 -27.82 -5.07
CA THR A 319 5.30 -26.77 -4.75
C THR A 319 5.24 -26.33 -3.28
N LEU A 320 4.17 -26.65 -2.55
CA LEU A 320 3.93 -26.21 -1.17
C LEU A 320 4.37 -27.26 -0.14
N SER A 321 4.85 -26.79 1.01
CA SER A 321 5.23 -27.66 2.14
C SER A 321 3.99 -28.30 2.80
N ASP A 322 4.17 -29.46 3.44
CA ASP A 322 3.06 -30.27 4.00
C ASP A 322 2.11 -29.49 4.92
N ARG A 323 2.62 -28.51 5.67
CA ARG A 323 1.84 -27.63 6.56
C ARG A 323 0.80 -26.76 5.80
N ARG A 324 1.02 -26.49 4.51
CA ARG A 324 0.13 -25.65 3.67
C ARG A 324 -0.88 -26.47 2.87
N LYS A 325 -0.79 -27.81 2.88
CA LYS A 325 -1.73 -28.69 2.14
C LYS A 325 -3.16 -28.58 2.69
N GLN A 326 -3.32 -28.48 4.00
CA GLN A 326 -4.63 -28.22 4.63
C GLN A 326 -5.21 -26.86 4.22
N SER A 327 -4.36 -25.85 3.95
CA SER A 327 -4.81 -24.55 3.47
C SER A 327 -5.40 -24.61 2.06
N ILE A 328 -5.02 -25.60 1.24
CA ILE A 328 -5.57 -25.77 -0.11
C ILE A 328 -7.03 -26.20 -0.04
N THR A 329 -7.36 -27.17 0.84
CA THR A 329 -8.75 -27.61 1.02
C THR A 329 -9.65 -26.44 1.45
N VAL A 330 -9.18 -25.61 2.39
CA VAL A 330 -9.90 -24.41 2.83
C VAL A 330 -10.11 -23.40 1.70
N GLU A 331 -9.08 -23.15 0.87
CA GLU A 331 -9.22 -22.23 -0.27
C GLU A 331 -10.10 -22.80 -1.39
N VAL A 332 -10.13 -24.13 -1.59
CA VAL A 332 -11.09 -24.78 -2.50
C VAL A 332 -12.51 -24.63 -1.98
N GLU A 333 -12.76 -24.83 -0.69
CA GLU A 333 -14.08 -24.62 -0.08
C GLU A 333 -14.56 -23.17 -0.25
N LYS A 334 -13.68 -22.18 0.00
CA LYS A 334 -14.00 -20.76 -0.25
C LYS A 334 -14.28 -20.47 -1.72
N LEU A 335 -13.52 -21.07 -2.64
CA LEU A 335 -13.73 -20.94 -4.08
C LEU A 335 -15.09 -21.50 -4.50
N VAL A 336 -15.54 -22.59 -3.91
CA VAL A 336 -16.84 -23.19 -4.22
C VAL A 336 -17.99 -22.40 -3.59
N ASN A 337 -17.87 -22.02 -2.31
CA ASN A 337 -18.99 -21.50 -1.53
C ASN A 337 -19.14 -19.97 -1.59
N GLU A 338 -18.03 -19.23 -1.53
CA GLU A 338 -18.06 -17.77 -1.34
C GLU A 338 -17.89 -17.04 -2.68
N TRP A 339 -16.85 -17.40 -3.44
CA TRP A 339 -16.42 -16.68 -4.64
C TRP A 339 -17.49 -16.52 -5.74
N PRO A 340 -18.31 -17.54 -6.10
CA PRO A 340 -19.26 -17.44 -7.20
C PRO A 340 -20.31 -16.35 -6.93
N SER A 341 -20.75 -16.22 -5.68
CA SER A 341 -21.66 -15.16 -5.26
C SER A 341 -21.03 -13.76 -5.30
N GLU A 342 -19.72 -13.65 -5.02
CA GLU A 342 -19.01 -12.38 -5.05
C GLU A 342 -18.76 -11.86 -6.45
N VAL A 343 -18.40 -12.75 -7.39
CA VAL A 343 -18.18 -12.37 -8.78
C VAL A 343 -19.48 -11.92 -9.43
N LEU A 344 -20.58 -12.64 -9.20
CA LEU A 344 -21.88 -12.29 -9.77
C LEU A 344 -22.38 -10.91 -9.34
N LYS A 345 -22.02 -10.43 -8.14
CA LYS A 345 -22.38 -9.06 -7.69
C LYS A 345 -21.76 -7.96 -8.56
N HIS A 346 -20.64 -8.23 -9.22
CA HIS A 346 -19.88 -7.24 -9.98
C HIS A 346 -20.10 -7.32 -11.50
N GLN A 347 -20.84 -8.33 -11.97
CA GLN A 347 -21.14 -8.54 -13.39
C GLN A 347 -22.40 -7.76 -13.81
N LYS A 348 -22.54 -7.52 -15.12
CA LYS A 348 -23.77 -6.93 -15.70
C LYS A 348 -24.89 -7.97 -15.69
N GLU A 349 -26.13 -7.52 -15.51
CA GLU A 349 -27.31 -8.42 -15.46
C GLU A 349 -27.43 -9.36 -16.67
N GLU A 350 -27.01 -8.89 -17.86
CA GLU A 350 -27.00 -9.67 -19.10
C GLU A 350 -26.04 -10.87 -19.03
N ASP A 351 -24.85 -10.66 -18.46
CA ASP A 351 -23.79 -11.66 -18.37
C ASP A 351 -23.94 -12.56 -17.14
N LYS A 352 -24.64 -12.10 -16.09
CA LYS A 352 -24.81 -12.82 -14.81
C LYS A 352 -25.41 -14.20 -15.00
N LYS A 353 -26.48 -14.35 -15.80
CA LYS A 353 -27.15 -15.65 -16.00
C LYS A 353 -26.26 -16.64 -16.74
N ALA A 354 -25.57 -16.19 -17.78
CA ALA A 354 -24.66 -17.01 -18.55
C ALA A 354 -23.45 -17.45 -17.70
N LEU A 355 -22.91 -16.54 -16.88
CA LEU A 355 -21.81 -16.83 -15.98
C LEU A 355 -22.24 -17.77 -14.84
N ALA A 356 -23.42 -17.56 -14.26
CA ALA A 356 -23.96 -18.45 -13.22
C ALA A 356 -24.13 -19.88 -13.77
N ALA A 357 -24.64 -20.02 -14.99
CA ALA A 357 -24.79 -21.31 -15.64
C ALA A 357 -23.45 -22.01 -15.89
N SER A 358 -22.42 -21.29 -16.36
CA SER A 358 -21.09 -21.88 -16.55
C SER A 358 -20.42 -22.23 -15.22
N LEU A 359 -20.55 -21.40 -14.19
CA LEU A 359 -19.99 -21.73 -12.87
C LEU A 359 -20.68 -22.96 -12.25
N LYS A 360 -21.98 -23.16 -12.49
CA LYS A 360 -22.71 -24.37 -12.07
C LYS A 360 -22.17 -25.66 -12.72
N SER A 361 -21.64 -25.60 -13.95
CA SER A 361 -21.04 -26.77 -14.62
C SER A 361 -19.55 -26.94 -14.32
N ASP A 362 -18.81 -25.83 -14.31
CA ASP A 362 -17.35 -25.85 -14.37
C ASP A 362 -16.73 -26.11 -12.99
N ILE A 363 -17.33 -25.58 -11.91
CA ILE A 363 -16.86 -25.81 -10.53
C ILE A 363 -16.96 -27.29 -10.15
N PRO A 364 -18.10 -27.99 -10.35
CA PRO A 364 -18.17 -29.42 -10.08
C PRO A 364 -17.17 -30.25 -10.89
N THR A 365 -16.94 -29.87 -12.16
CA THR A 365 -16.00 -30.58 -13.05
C THR A 365 -14.55 -30.43 -12.54
N MET A 366 -14.18 -29.23 -12.09
CA MET A 366 -12.88 -28.99 -11.45
C MET A 366 -12.75 -29.78 -10.14
N VAL A 367 -13.77 -29.76 -9.26
CA VAL A 367 -13.72 -30.49 -7.99
C VAL A 367 -13.65 -31.99 -8.20
N ALA A 368 -14.38 -32.56 -9.17
CA ALA A 368 -14.27 -33.97 -9.54
C ALA A 368 -12.86 -34.34 -9.99
N SER A 369 -12.21 -33.46 -10.77
CA SER A 369 -10.80 -33.64 -11.16
C SER A 369 -9.86 -33.62 -9.96
N LEU A 370 -10.06 -32.70 -9.01
CA LEU A 370 -9.27 -32.61 -7.78
C LEU A 370 -9.51 -33.79 -6.82
N LEU A 371 -10.73 -34.34 -6.78
CA LEU A 371 -11.10 -35.53 -6.03
C LEU A 371 -10.38 -36.77 -6.57
N ASN A 372 -10.34 -36.93 -7.90
CA ASN A 372 -9.61 -38.02 -8.55
C ASN A 372 -8.10 -37.99 -8.24
N ILE A 373 -7.55 -36.80 -7.98
CA ILE A 373 -6.14 -36.59 -7.60
C ILE A 373 -5.94 -36.74 -6.08
N GLY A 374 -7.02 -36.82 -5.30
CA GLY A 374 -7.00 -37.02 -3.84
C GLY A 374 -6.81 -35.75 -3.01
N LEU A 375 -7.01 -34.55 -3.61
CA LEU A 375 -6.76 -33.24 -2.99
C LEU A 375 -7.97 -32.62 -2.29
N ALA A 376 -9.20 -33.08 -2.60
CA ALA A 376 -10.45 -32.44 -2.19
C ALA A 376 -11.39 -33.37 -1.39
N ARG A 377 -10.88 -34.20 -0.48
CA ARG A 377 -11.60 -35.35 0.13
C ARG A 377 -12.92 -35.00 0.86
N ASP A 378 -13.11 -33.76 1.31
CA ASP A 378 -14.25 -33.37 2.17
C ASP A 378 -15.09 -32.19 1.63
N VAL A 379 -14.91 -31.77 0.37
CA VAL A 379 -15.63 -30.60 -0.17
C VAL A 379 -17.11 -30.94 -0.41
N LYS A 380 -17.99 -30.40 0.42
CA LYS A 380 -19.45 -30.58 0.31
C LYS A 380 -20.00 -29.80 -0.89
N LEU A 381 -20.24 -30.49 -2.01
CA LEU A 381 -20.91 -29.91 -3.19
C LEU A 381 -22.42 -29.69 -3.02
N GLU A 382 -23.02 -30.29 -1.99
CA GLU A 382 -24.48 -30.28 -1.78
C GLU A 382 -25.03 -28.88 -1.46
N ASP A 383 -24.21 -28.00 -0.89
CA ASP A 383 -24.62 -26.62 -0.58
C ASP A 383 -24.50 -25.72 -1.83
N PHE A 384 -23.55 -26.00 -2.73
CA PHE A 384 -23.32 -25.24 -3.96
C PHE A 384 -24.48 -25.35 -4.97
N THR A 385 -25.08 -26.54 -5.08
CA THR A 385 -26.22 -26.78 -5.99
C THR A 385 -27.56 -26.33 -5.41
N LYS A 386 -27.69 -26.25 -4.07
CA LYS A 386 -28.91 -25.79 -3.38
C LYS A 386 -28.98 -24.28 -3.18
N ASN A 387 -27.86 -23.57 -3.26
CA ASN A 387 -27.83 -22.12 -3.10
C ASN A 387 -28.64 -21.41 -4.21
N GLU A 388 -29.81 -20.90 -3.85
CA GLU A 388 -30.68 -20.03 -4.66
C GLU A 388 -29.96 -18.78 -5.21
N ILE A 389 -28.76 -18.46 -4.69
CA ILE A 389 -27.91 -17.31 -5.04
C ILE A 389 -27.47 -17.34 -6.53
N LEU A 390 -27.48 -18.52 -7.16
CA LEU A 390 -27.12 -18.73 -8.57
C LEU A 390 -28.33 -18.92 -9.50
N SER A 391 -29.56 -18.67 -9.02
CA SER A 391 -30.80 -18.82 -9.82
C SER A 391 -31.34 -17.49 -10.34
#